data_AF-A0A432MK95-F1
#
_entry.id   AF-A0A432MK95-F1
#
_cell.length_a   1.000
_cell.length_b   1.000
_cell.length_c   1.000
_cell.angle_alpha   90.00
_cell.angle_beta   90.00
_cell.angle_gamma   90.00
#
_symmetry.space_group_name_H-M   'P 1'
#
loop_
_entity.id
_entity.type
_entity.pdbx_description
1 polymer ?
#
loop_
_entity_poly.entity_id
_entity_poly.type
_entity_poly.pdbx_seq_one_letter_code
_entity_poly.pdbx_strand_id
1 'polypeptide(L)' 'MVAPPCAKLRNKGMYVYTDGSHESHGDYDNTIYWCLRTHKSFGPDDDLAQKDLCCDPSRSCYQPI' A
#
# COMPACT_ATOMS: atom_id res chain seq x y z
N MET A 1 8.57 14.07 7.80
CA MET A 1 8.33 12.70 8.29
C MET A 1 7.22 12.13 7.41
N VAL A 2 7.47 11.05 6.68
CA VAL A 2 6.40 10.33 5.95
C VAL A 2 5.50 9.69 7.00
N ALA A 3 4.20 10.02 6.98
CA ALA A 3 3.22 9.39 7.85
C ALA A 3 3.15 7.87 7.57
N PRO A 4 2.73 7.04 8.54
CA PRO A 4 2.65 5.60 8.32
C PRO A 4 1.71 5.28 7.15
N PRO A 5 1.97 4.21 6.36
CA PRO A 5 1.04 3.78 5.31
C PRO A 5 -0.34 3.48 5.89
N CYS A 6 -1.37 3.66 5.07
CA CYS A 6 -2.74 3.33 5.42
C CYS A 6 -2.87 1.82 5.74
N ALA A 7 -3.55 1.47 6.83
CA ALA A 7 -3.84 0.10 7.24
C ALA A 7 -4.59 -0.70 6.16
N LYS A 8 -5.30 -0.01 5.26
CA LYS A 8 -6.06 -0.58 4.14
C LYS A 8 -5.20 -0.75 2.88
N LEU A 9 -3.97 -0.25 2.85
CA LEU A 9 -3.05 -0.48 1.74
C LEU A 9 -2.53 -1.93 1.82
N ARG A 10 -2.55 -2.61 0.68
CA ARG A 10 -2.00 -3.95 0.51
C ARG A 10 -1.06 -3.97 -0.66
N ASN A 11 -0.09 -4.88 -0.60
CA ASN A 11 0.80 -5.16 -1.71
C ASN A 11 1.03 -6.66 -1.83
N LYS A 12 1.45 -7.11 -3.02
CA LYS A 12 1.71 -8.53 -3.31
C LYS A 12 2.72 -9.13 -2.33
N GLY A 13 3.74 -8.37 -1.94
CA GLY A 13 4.80 -8.84 -1.05
C GLY A 13 4.31 -9.29 0.32
N MET A 14 3.28 -8.62 0.86
CA MET A 14 2.64 -8.99 2.14
C MET A 14 2.06 -10.42 2.15
N TYR A 15 1.72 -10.97 0.98
CA TYR A 15 1.11 -12.30 0.87
C TYR A 15 2.06 -13.36 0.31
N VAL A 16 3.07 -12.93 -0.45
CA VAL A 16 3.99 -13.85 -1.15
C VAL A 16 5.22 -14.17 -0.31
N TYR A 17 5.70 -13.24 0.53
CA TYR A 17 6.97 -13.38 1.26
C TYR A 17 6.79 -13.65 2.75
N THR A 18 5.70 -14.32 3.15
CA THR A 18 5.39 -14.61 4.56
C THR A 18 6.34 -15.63 5.22
N ASP A 19 7.22 -16.28 4.45
CA ASP A 19 8.11 -17.39 4.84
C ASP A 19 9.56 -16.97 5.20
N GLY A 20 9.87 -15.67 5.27
CA GLY A 20 11.03 -15.21 6.05
C GLY A 20 12.35 -15.00 5.31
N SER A 21 12.36 -14.92 3.99
CA SER A 21 13.45 -14.23 3.28
C SER A 21 12.94 -12.87 2.79
N HIS A 22 13.24 -11.82 3.56
CA HIS A 22 13.03 -10.44 3.14
C HIS A 22 14.14 -10.07 2.14
N GLU A 23 14.20 -10.82 1.03
CA GLU A 23 15.06 -10.49 -0.09
C GLU A 23 14.54 -9.15 -0.62
N SER A 24 15.29 -8.08 -0.35
CA SER A 24 15.05 -6.77 -0.95
C SER A 24 15.35 -6.89 -2.44
N HIS A 25 14.38 -7.43 -3.19
CA HIS A 25 14.39 -7.43 -4.65
C HIS A 25 14.44 -5.96 -5.08
N GLY A 26 15.65 -5.50 -5.39
CA GLY A 26 15.94 -4.09 -5.64
C GLY A 26 15.09 -3.52 -6.75
N ASP A 27 14.64 -2.27 -6.53
CA ASP A 27 14.16 -1.19 -7.41
C ASP A 27 13.29 -1.47 -8.65
N TYR A 28 13.16 -2.71 -9.12
CA TYR A 28 12.15 -3.14 -10.06
C TYR A 28 10.83 -3.34 -9.30
N ASP A 29 10.16 -2.22 -9.03
CA ASP A 29 8.85 -2.17 -8.37
C ASP A 29 7.75 -2.76 -9.28
N ASN A 30 7.78 -4.09 -9.46
CA ASN A 30 6.60 -4.86 -9.88
C ASN A 30 5.61 -5.03 -8.71
N THR A 31 5.74 -4.20 -7.67
CA THR A 31 4.93 -4.25 -6.47
C THR A 31 3.54 -3.74 -6.82
N ILE A 32 2.62 -4.68 -7.02
CA ILE A 32 1.21 -4.35 -7.19
C ILE A 32 0.67 -3.92 -5.83
N TYR A 33 0.23 -2.67 -5.74
CA TYR A 33 -0.51 -2.14 -4.59
C TYR A 33 -2.00 -2.08 -4.87
N TRP A 34 -2.82 -2.29 -3.84
CA TRP A 34 -4.26 -2.12 -3.91
C TRP A 34 -4.85 -1.68 -2.58
N CYS A 35 -6.02 -1.04 -2.64
CA CYS A 35 -6.80 -0.70 -1.47
C CYS A 35 -7.69 -1.88 -1.08
N LEU A 36 -7.61 -2.33 0.17
CA LEU A 36 -8.44 -3.41 0.72
C LEU A 36 -9.94 -3.05 0.75
N ARG A 37 -10.28 -1.75 0.78
CA ARG A 37 -11.67 -1.30 0.78
C ARG A 37 -12.34 -1.44 -0.59
N THR A 38 -11.63 -1.07 -1.65
CA THR A 38 -12.17 -1.05 -3.03
C THR A 38 -11.78 -2.30 -3.82
N HIS A 39 -10.81 -3.07 -3.35
CA HIS A 39 -10.15 -4.17 -4.07
C HIS A 39 -9.59 -3.76 -5.45
N LYS A 40 -9.13 -2.50 -5.56
CA LYS A 40 -8.60 -1.91 -6.80
C LYS A 40 -7.29 -1.18 -6.52
N SER A 41 -6.58 -0.83 -7.59
CA SER A 41 -5.40 0.06 -7.56
C SER A 41 -5.73 1.51 -7.20
N PHE A 42 -7.02 1.85 -7.08
CA PHE A 42 -7.53 3.17 -6.70
C PHE A 42 -8.30 3.09 -5.39
N GLY A 43 -8.16 4.12 -4.57
CA GLY A 43 -8.92 4.32 -3.35
C GLY A 43 -10.39 4.69 -3.62
N PRO A 44 -11.19 4.85 -2.56
CA PRO A 44 -12.59 5.28 -2.67
C PRO A 44 -12.75 6.76 -3.08
N ASP A 45 -11.65 7.50 -3.09
CA ASP A 45 -11.49 8.87 -3.56
C ASP A 45 -10.99 8.94 -5.01
N ASP A 46 -10.94 7.81 -5.70
CA ASP A 46 -10.49 7.65 -7.09
C ASP A 46 -9.02 8.03 -7.35
N ASP A 47 -8.22 8.10 -6.28
CA ASP A 47 -6.78 8.39 -6.34
C ASP A 47 -5.98 7.12 -6.05
N LEU A 48 -4.75 7.04 -6.55
CA LEU A 48 -3.91 5.85 -6.55
C LEU A 48 -3.65 5.32 -5.12
N ALA A 49 -3.76 4.01 -4.98
CA ALA A 49 -3.41 3.28 -3.78
C ALA A 49 -1.92 2.88 -3.85
N GLN A 50 -1.02 3.86 -3.82
CA GLN A 50 0.44 3.62 -3.78
C GLN A 50 1.01 3.90 -2.39
N LYS A 51 2.20 3.33 -2.10
CA LYS A 51 2.89 3.51 -0.82
C LYS A 51 3.10 4.98 -0.46
N ASP A 52 3.49 5.80 -1.42
CA ASP A 52 3.83 7.22 -1.19
C ASP A 52 2.62 8.15 -1.19
N LEU A 53 1.47 7.68 -1.70
CA LEU A 53 0.22 8.45 -1.79
C LEU A 53 -0.81 8.03 -0.73
N CYS A 54 -0.82 6.76 -0.35
CA CYS A 54 -1.72 6.18 0.64
C CYS A 54 -1.11 6.27 2.05
N CYS A 55 -0.36 7.33 2.32
CA CYS A 55 0.08 7.75 3.65
C CYS A 55 -0.46 9.14 4.03
N ASP A 56 -1.21 9.81 3.14
CA ASP A 56 -1.70 11.16 3.37
C ASP A 56 -2.91 11.17 4.33
N PRO A 57 -2.79 11.79 5.53
CA PRO A 57 -3.88 11.92 6.48
C PRO A 57 -5.02 12.84 6.01
N SER A 58 -4.83 13.63 4.95
CA SER A 58 -5.88 14.45 4.35
C SER A 58 -6.93 13.61 3.61
N ARG A 59 -6.58 12.39 3.20
CA ARG A 59 -7.51 11.48 2.52
C ARG A 59 -8.55 10.99 3.52
N SER A 60 -9.82 11.19 3.19
CA SER A 60 -10.96 10.88 4.09
C SER A 60 -11.04 9.43 4.56
N CYS A 61 -10.46 8.50 3.80
CA CYS A 61 -10.46 7.07 4.11
C CYS A 61 -9.18 6.57 4.80
N TYR A 62 -8.18 7.45 4.96
CA TYR A 62 -6.89 7.13 5.57
C TYR A 62 -7.09 6.63 7.01
N GLN A 63 -6.34 5.58 7.35
CA GLN A 63 -6.32 5.00 8.67
C GLN A 63 -4.90 4.53 8.93
N PRO A 64 -4.20 5.02 9.96
CA PRO A 64 -2.84 4.56 10.27
C PRO A 64 -2.84 3.08 10.68
N ILE A 65 -1.72 2.39 10.42
CA ILE A 65 -1.48 1.01 10.85
C ILE A 65 -1.25 0.90 12.36
#